data_AF-A0A2J0LPK4-F1
#
_entry.id   AF-A0A2J0LPK4-F1
#
_cell.length_a   1.000
_cell.length_b   1.000
_cell.length_c   1.000
_cell.angle_alpha   90.00
_cell.angle_beta   90.00
_cell.angle_gamma   90.00
#
_symmetry.space_group_name_H-M   'P 1'
#
loop_
_entity.id
_entity.type
_entity.pdbx_description
1 polymer ?
#
loop_
_entity_poly.entity_id
_entity_poly.type
_entity_poly.pdbx_seq_one_letter_code
_entity_poly.pdbx_strand_id
1 'polypeptide(L)'
;MSKFIREKLLFYPAKFNLYEAIFEHLDLSYLKEQLPKTGRRPFPRHGILRALIYKNLKAIKTLSELSFELSTNLGIAYVLGFDKKAPSRHRFEEFLHGVPNQLLQQIRMQQVKTLIKLSVISGKYLSIDSTAVVAWVKQNNPKIFIEGKFNKAKFPKGDPDARLGFMALKKLVKHSKEQQLELFNNKNKYDKQIIWFWGYRNHVIFDSLTELPVFEITKPANIPDCKVTVPAFRELNRNFKFKPKGVLGDAAHDSSYIRKYIRHSLKAKDFIPINPRSTKQDIKFTKHNTRACIAGFEMYPWGKFKDRGRIRQKFVCPITHSKTFAAKYNYQCPMNHPKFSKGGCYAYTRVDKSYRSDCIDPKSKYFKRIYNLQSGSERGFSRLLTFYMQRPMLAGLKAISNQCTLAHIAILAVAIAAAKSKQKEKIRFIRGLLRDLLQK
;
A
#
# COMPACT_ATOMS: atom_id res chain seq x y z
N MET A 1 -21.65 29.47 28.71
CA MET A 1 -22.68 28.63 28.05
C MET A 1 -23.91 29.51 27.88
N SER A 2 -24.30 29.92 26.68
CA SER A 2 -25.59 30.61 26.57
C SER A 2 -26.69 29.55 26.67
N LYS A 3 -27.62 29.74 27.61
CA LYS A 3 -28.74 28.85 27.91
C LYS A 3 -29.49 28.40 26.64
N PHE A 4 -29.52 29.29 25.65
CA PHE A 4 -30.16 29.14 24.34
C PHE A 4 -29.57 28.05 23.42
N ILE A 5 -28.26 27.77 23.47
CA ILE A 5 -27.63 26.74 22.62
C ILE A 5 -27.91 25.33 23.17
N ARG A 6 -28.01 25.19 24.49
CA ARG A 6 -28.30 23.93 25.17
C ARG A 6 -29.71 23.42 24.85
N GLU A 7 -30.69 24.32 24.75
CA GLU A 7 -32.09 24.00 24.46
C GLU A 7 -32.32 23.52 23.01
N LYS A 8 -31.56 24.00 22.02
CA LYS A 8 -31.65 23.50 20.63
C LYS A 8 -30.91 22.17 20.41
N LEU A 9 -29.88 21.86 21.21
CA LEU A 9 -29.15 20.58 21.15
C LEU A 9 -30.00 19.39 21.62
N LEU A 10 -31.04 19.63 22.42
CA LEU A 10 -31.98 18.61 22.93
C LEU A 10 -32.82 17.92 21.83
N PHE A 11 -32.94 18.50 20.62
CA PHE A 11 -33.81 17.97 19.56
C PHE A 11 -33.14 16.96 18.60
N TYR A 12 -31.85 16.61 18.77
CA TYR A 12 -31.14 15.68 17.86
C TYR A 12 -30.23 14.63 18.55
N PRO A 13 -30.65 13.97 19.65
CA PRO A 13 -29.74 13.21 20.53
C PRO A 13 -28.99 12.04 19.86
N ALA A 14 -29.67 11.25 19.01
CA ALA A 14 -29.09 10.01 18.48
C ALA A 14 -27.86 10.22 17.56
N LYS A 15 -27.86 11.29 16.75
CA LYS A 15 -26.72 11.61 15.85
C LYS A 15 -25.50 12.11 16.63
N PHE A 16 -25.69 12.73 17.79
CA PHE A 16 -24.59 13.27 18.60
C PHE A 16 -23.87 12.16 19.37
N ASN A 17 -24.61 11.24 19.99
CA ASN A 17 -24.06 10.12 20.77
C ASN A 17 -23.03 9.28 20.00
N LEU A 18 -23.24 9.11 18.69
CA LEU A 18 -22.36 8.33 17.82
C LEU A 18 -20.97 8.96 17.62
N TYR A 19 -20.92 10.24 17.23
CA TYR A 19 -19.63 10.90 16.97
C TYR A 19 -18.92 11.20 18.28
N GLU A 20 -19.66 11.51 19.34
CA GLU A 20 -19.12 11.62 20.69
C GLU A 20 -18.45 10.30 21.11
N ALA A 21 -19.12 9.15 20.97
CA ALA A 21 -18.53 7.84 21.29
C ALA A 21 -17.26 7.54 20.48
N ILE A 22 -17.19 7.95 19.21
CA ILE A 22 -15.98 7.80 18.39
C ILE A 22 -14.86 8.71 18.89
N PHE A 23 -15.16 9.99 19.16
CA PHE A 23 -14.15 11.00 19.51
C PHE A 23 -13.71 10.94 20.97
N GLU A 24 -14.53 10.42 21.87
CA GLU A 24 -14.19 10.17 23.28
C GLU A 24 -13.00 9.20 23.40
N HIS A 25 -12.89 8.25 22.48
CA HIS A 25 -11.83 7.25 22.49
C HIS A 25 -10.60 7.64 21.67
N LEU A 26 -10.60 8.84 21.09
CA LEU A 26 -9.50 9.35 20.29
C LEU A 26 -8.56 10.19 21.17
N ASP A 27 -7.42 9.61 21.53
CA ASP A 27 -6.37 10.31 22.27
C ASP A 27 -5.64 11.31 21.35
N LEU A 28 -5.87 12.61 21.62
CA LEU A 28 -5.29 13.73 20.87
C LEU A 28 -4.16 14.45 21.62
N SER A 29 -3.64 13.86 22.69
CA SER A 29 -2.58 14.46 23.52
C SER A 29 -1.32 14.87 22.75
N TYR A 30 -0.96 14.13 21.70
CA TYR A 30 0.16 14.44 20.81
C TYR A 30 -0.06 15.72 19.98
N LEU A 31 -1.30 16.14 19.79
CA LEU A 31 -1.64 17.36 19.05
C LEU A 31 -1.87 18.50 20.04
N LYS A 32 -0.79 19.12 20.54
CA LYS A 32 -0.91 20.26 21.45
C LYS A 32 -1.51 21.48 20.75
N GLU A 33 -2.36 22.21 21.46
CA GLU A 33 -2.86 23.51 21.00
C GLU A 33 -1.71 24.51 20.86
N GLN A 34 -1.80 25.36 19.84
CA GLN A 34 -0.81 26.40 19.55
C GLN A 34 -1.51 27.75 19.60
N LEU A 35 -1.46 28.39 20.77
CA LEU A 35 -2.07 29.69 20.97
C LEU A 35 -1.03 30.79 20.71
N PRO A 36 -1.26 31.69 19.73
CA PRO A 36 -0.38 32.82 19.52
C PRO A 36 -0.46 33.78 20.71
N LYS A 37 0.65 34.47 21.02
CA LYS A 37 0.71 35.47 22.10
C LYS A 37 -0.17 36.69 21.80
N THR A 38 -0.31 37.06 20.53
CA THR A 38 -1.08 38.21 20.06
C THR A 38 -1.94 37.84 18.85
N GLY A 39 -2.97 38.64 18.58
CA GLY A 39 -3.86 38.47 17.43
C GLY A 39 -5.05 37.52 17.65
N ARG A 40 -5.77 37.23 16.56
CA ARG A 40 -6.97 36.38 16.60
C ARG A 40 -6.60 34.94 16.96
N ARG A 41 -7.25 34.38 17.98
CA ARG A 41 -7.06 32.98 18.36
C ARG A 41 -7.41 32.05 17.18
N PRO A 42 -6.54 31.07 16.86
CA PRO A 42 -6.81 30.10 15.80
C PRO A 42 -7.94 29.16 16.23
N PHE A 43 -8.48 28.43 15.26
CA PHE A 43 -9.40 27.33 15.55
C PHE A 43 -8.68 26.24 16.36
N PRO A 44 -9.37 25.60 17.33
CA PRO A 44 -8.79 24.50 18.09
C PRO A 44 -8.30 23.40 17.16
N ARG A 45 -7.03 22.99 17.31
CA ARG A 45 -6.41 21.96 16.47
C ARG A 45 -7.10 20.62 16.66
N HIS A 46 -7.53 20.30 17.88
CA HIS A 46 -8.33 19.11 18.16
C HIS A 46 -9.63 19.12 17.36
N GLY A 47 -10.30 20.26 17.30
CA GLY A 47 -11.55 20.39 16.54
C GLY A 47 -11.34 20.28 15.03
N ILE A 48 -10.29 20.89 14.49
CA ILE A 48 -9.92 20.73 13.08
C ILE A 48 -9.66 19.25 12.74
N LEU A 49 -8.93 18.53 13.59
CA LEU A 49 -8.65 17.10 13.38
C LEU A 49 -9.93 16.26 13.46
N ARG A 50 -10.77 16.47 14.47
CA ARG A 50 -12.07 15.78 14.60
C ARG A 50 -12.95 16.03 13.37
N ALA A 51 -13.00 17.27 12.88
CA ALA A 51 -13.75 17.63 11.68
C ALA A 51 -13.25 16.92 10.42
N LEU A 52 -11.93 16.77 10.25
CA LEU A 52 -11.35 16.02 9.13
C LEU A 52 -11.61 14.51 9.24
N ILE A 53 -11.69 13.96 10.46
CA ILE A 53 -12.14 12.58 10.68
C ILE A 53 -13.63 12.47 10.36
N TYR A 54 -14.46 13.38 10.84
CA TYR A 54 -15.89 13.45 10.54
C TYR A 54 -16.14 13.50 9.03
N LYS A 55 -15.36 14.31 8.29
CA LYS A 55 -15.38 14.34 6.82
C LYS A 55 -15.22 12.95 6.21
N ASN A 56 -14.26 12.16 6.71
CA ASN A 56 -14.05 10.78 6.26
C ASN A 56 -15.25 9.91 6.62
N LEU A 57 -15.70 9.92 7.88
CA LEU A 57 -16.82 9.10 8.36
C LEU A 57 -18.13 9.36 7.59
N LYS A 58 -18.41 10.62 7.24
CA LYS A 58 -19.56 11.02 6.42
C LYS A 58 -19.36 10.84 4.92
N ALA A 59 -18.17 10.46 4.48
CA ALA A 59 -17.80 10.46 3.06
C ALA A 59 -18.10 11.82 2.39
N ILE A 60 -17.75 12.91 3.06
CA ILE A 60 -17.76 14.25 2.46
C ILE A 60 -16.54 14.35 1.54
N LYS A 61 -16.74 14.80 0.29
CA LYS A 61 -15.72 14.72 -0.74
C LYS A 61 -14.71 15.85 -0.57
N THR A 62 -15.17 17.09 -0.44
CA THR A 62 -14.30 18.28 -0.50
C THR A 62 -14.19 19.00 0.86
N LEU A 63 -13.15 19.82 1.03
CA LEU A 63 -13.00 20.67 2.22
C LEU A 63 -14.01 21.83 2.22
N SER A 64 -14.46 22.28 1.04
CA SER A 64 -15.55 23.26 0.92
C SER A 64 -16.88 22.70 1.41
N GLU A 65 -17.22 21.47 1.01
CA GLU A 65 -18.42 20.78 1.50
C GLU A 65 -18.37 20.57 3.02
N LEU A 66 -17.20 20.24 3.58
CA LEU A 66 -17.04 20.16 5.03
C LEU A 66 -17.29 21.52 5.70
N SER A 67 -16.73 22.60 5.16
CA SER A 67 -16.96 23.95 5.68
C SER A 67 -18.44 24.34 5.62
N PHE A 68 -19.13 23.98 4.54
CA PHE A 68 -20.57 24.20 4.38
C PHE A 68 -21.38 23.39 5.40
N GLU A 69 -21.13 22.09 5.51
CA GLU A 69 -21.78 21.19 6.48
C GLU A 69 -21.64 21.69 7.91
N LEU A 70 -20.45 22.15 8.33
CA LEU A 70 -20.26 22.68 9.68
C LEU A 70 -20.92 24.04 9.89
N SER A 71 -21.17 24.80 8.82
CA SER A 71 -21.88 26.08 8.90
C SER A 71 -23.40 25.91 8.99
N THR A 72 -23.95 24.84 8.41
CA THR A 72 -25.38 24.54 8.41
C THR A 72 -25.78 23.65 9.59
N ASN A 73 -24.89 22.75 10.01
CA ASN A 73 -25.11 21.81 11.12
C ASN A 73 -24.33 22.23 12.37
N LEU A 74 -24.84 23.26 13.05
CA LEU A 74 -24.21 23.85 14.23
C LEU A 74 -24.05 22.86 15.39
N GLY A 75 -24.95 21.89 15.54
CA GLY A 75 -24.84 20.87 16.57
C GLY A 75 -23.61 19.98 16.36
N ILE A 76 -23.37 19.53 15.13
CA ILE A 76 -22.17 18.76 14.80
C ILE A 76 -20.91 19.63 14.93
N ALA A 77 -20.96 20.89 14.48
CA ALA A 77 -19.85 21.81 14.67
C ALA A 77 -19.47 21.94 16.16
N TYR A 78 -20.46 22.01 17.04
CA TYR A 78 -20.27 22.04 18.48
C TYR A 78 -19.63 20.75 19.02
N VAL A 79 -20.13 19.56 18.65
CA VAL A 79 -19.54 18.25 19.04
C VAL A 79 -18.08 18.14 18.60
N LEU A 80 -17.75 18.69 17.43
CA LEU A 80 -16.37 18.72 16.93
C LEU A 80 -15.50 19.74 17.68
N GLY A 81 -16.06 20.68 18.43
CA GLY A 81 -15.33 21.66 19.24
C GLY A 81 -15.33 23.08 18.65
N PHE A 82 -16.31 23.43 17.82
CA PHE A 82 -16.50 24.79 17.29
C PHE A 82 -17.72 25.45 17.91
N ASP A 83 -17.49 26.52 18.67
CA ASP A 83 -18.51 27.22 19.46
C ASP A 83 -19.10 28.46 18.73
N LYS A 84 -18.36 29.07 17.81
CA LYS A 84 -18.73 30.35 17.18
C LYS A 84 -18.93 30.27 15.68
N LYS A 85 -17.90 29.79 14.96
CA LYS A 85 -17.87 29.81 13.48
C LYS A 85 -17.28 28.52 12.96
N ALA A 86 -17.81 28.01 11.86
CA ALA A 86 -17.20 26.90 11.15
C ALA A 86 -15.84 27.33 10.54
N PRO A 87 -14.80 26.48 10.61
CA PRO A 87 -13.56 26.74 9.89
C PRO A 87 -13.79 26.80 8.38
N SER A 88 -13.11 27.72 7.70
CA SER A 88 -13.14 27.79 6.24
C SER A 88 -12.31 26.66 5.63
N ARG A 89 -12.55 26.38 4.33
CA ARG A 89 -11.71 25.49 3.51
C ARG A 89 -10.22 25.73 3.73
N HIS A 90 -9.79 27.00 3.70
CA HIS A 90 -8.38 27.38 3.81
C HIS A 90 -7.78 26.95 5.16
N ARG A 91 -8.54 27.02 6.26
CA ARG A 91 -8.06 26.59 7.59
C ARG A 91 -7.82 25.08 7.66
N PHE A 92 -8.64 24.28 6.98
CA PHE A 92 -8.39 22.85 6.86
C PHE A 92 -7.15 22.55 6.01
N GLU A 93 -6.96 23.25 4.89
CA GLU A 93 -5.77 23.11 4.05
C GLU A 93 -4.51 23.50 4.83
N GLU A 94 -4.51 24.67 5.49
CA GLU A 94 -3.41 25.15 6.34
C GLU A 94 -3.02 24.12 7.40
N PHE A 95 -4.00 23.49 8.07
CA PHE A 95 -3.73 22.41 9.02
C PHE A 95 -3.07 21.19 8.35
N LEU A 96 -3.60 20.73 7.20
CA LEU A 96 -3.08 19.56 6.50
C LEU A 96 -1.66 19.79 5.93
N HIS A 97 -1.34 21.01 5.51
CA HIS A 97 0.01 21.37 5.07
C HIS A 97 0.96 21.64 6.26
N GLY A 98 0.43 22.18 7.36
CA GLY A 98 1.20 22.61 8.52
C GLY A 98 1.57 21.47 9.47
N VAL A 99 0.64 20.57 9.79
CA VAL A 99 0.84 19.55 10.83
C VAL A 99 1.94 18.56 10.45
N PRO A 100 2.95 18.32 11.32
CA PRO A 100 3.92 17.25 11.10
C PRO A 100 3.23 15.89 11.07
N ASN A 101 3.47 15.10 10.01
CA ASN A 101 2.83 13.79 9.84
C ASN A 101 3.10 12.85 11.03
N GLN A 102 4.27 12.96 11.65
CA GLN A 102 4.64 12.18 12.83
C GLN A 102 3.64 12.29 13.98
N LEU A 103 3.02 13.46 14.19
CA LEU A 103 2.00 13.62 15.24
C LEU A 103 0.74 12.79 14.92
N LEU A 104 0.32 12.80 13.66
CA LEU A 104 -0.82 11.97 13.21
C LEU A 104 -0.48 10.48 13.26
N GLN A 105 0.76 10.11 12.91
CA GLN A 105 1.23 8.73 13.07
C GLN A 105 1.20 8.29 14.54
N GLN A 106 1.57 9.15 15.48
CA GLN A 106 1.48 8.85 16.92
C GLN A 106 0.03 8.58 17.36
N ILE A 107 -0.91 9.43 16.94
CA ILE A 107 -2.35 9.22 17.19
C ILE A 107 -2.84 7.91 16.57
N ARG A 108 -2.44 7.59 15.33
CA ARG A 108 -2.76 6.31 14.66
C ARG A 108 -2.20 5.12 15.44
N MET A 109 -0.92 5.17 15.83
CA MET A 109 -0.26 4.10 16.56
C MET A 109 -0.90 3.86 17.92
N GLN A 110 -1.33 4.92 18.61
CA GLN A 110 -2.02 4.79 19.90
C GLN A 110 -3.33 4.02 19.77
N GLN A 111 -4.09 4.26 18.70
CA GLN A 111 -5.31 3.49 18.43
C GLN A 111 -5.03 2.01 18.14
N VAL A 112 -3.96 1.70 17.39
CA VAL A 112 -3.52 0.30 17.19
C VAL A 112 -3.15 -0.33 18.53
N LYS A 113 -2.43 0.36 19.42
CA LYS A 113 -2.12 -0.13 20.78
C LYS A 113 -3.40 -0.42 21.57
N THR A 114 -4.39 0.46 21.51
CA THR A 114 -5.70 0.25 22.16
C THR A 114 -6.39 -1.00 21.63
N LEU A 115 -6.42 -1.21 20.31
CA LEU A 115 -7.05 -2.38 19.69
C LEU A 115 -6.31 -3.69 20.00
N ILE A 116 -4.99 -3.65 20.19
CA ILE A 116 -4.22 -4.81 20.69
C ILE A 116 -4.60 -5.12 22.13
N LYS A 117 -4.69 -4.10 23.01
CA LYS A 117 -5.11 -4.27 24.41
C LYS A 117 -6.52 -4.84 24.52
N LEU A 118 -7.43 -4.42 23.64
CA LEU A 118 -8.80 -4.95 23.54
C LEU A 118 -8.87 -6.35 22.90
N SER A 119 -7.72 -6.97 22.58
CA SER A 119 -7.62 -8.27 21.91
C SER A 119 -8.37 -8.34 20.57
N VAL A 120 -8.49 -7.20 19.88
CA VAL A 120 -9.07 -7.13 18.53
C VAL A 120 -7.98 -7.45 17.51
N ILE A 121 -6.86 -6.73 17.55
CA ILE A 121 -5.74 -6.94 16.62
C ILE A 121 -4.78 -7.98 17.21
N SER A 122 -4.61 -9.08 16.48
CA SER A 122 -3.70 -10.16 16.87
C SER A 122 -2.29 -10.03 16.26
N GLY A 123 -2.18 -9.48 15.04
CA GLY A 123 -0.94 -9.46 14.28
C GLY A 123 -0.45 -10.84 13.84
N LYS A 124 -1.32 -11.86 13.88
CA LYS A 124 -0.98 -13.27 13.58
C LYS A 124 -0.66 -13.49 12.10
N TYR A 125 -1.42 -12.81 11.23
CA TYR A 125 -1.20 -12.79 9.79
C TYR A 125 -1.18 -11.34 9.34
N LEU A 126 -0.07 -10.93 8.74
CA LEU A 126 0.14 -9.55 8.32
C LEU A 126 0.25 -9.49 6.80
N SER A 127 -0.62 -8.72 6.15
CA SER A 127 -0.60 -8.55 4.70
C SER A 127 -0.14 -7.16 4.33
N ILE A 128 0.89 -7.07 3.48
CA ILE A 128 1.36 -5.81 2.91
C ILE A 128 0.80 -5.64 1.49
N ASP A 129 0.30 -4.45 1.22
CA ASP A 129 -0.17 -4.05 -0.09
C ASP A 129 -0.12 -2.51 -0.21
N SER A 130 -0.26 -1.96 -1.41
CA SER A 130 -0.29 -0.52 -1.62
C SER A 130 -1.36 -0.09 -2.60
N THR A 131 -1.84 1.13 -2.41
CA THR A 131 -2.87 1.70 -3.26
C THR A 131 -2.42 3.03 -3.87
N ALA A 132 -2.88 3.29 -5.08
CA ALA A 132 -2.57 4.53 -5.79
C ALA A 132 -3.36 5.70 -5.18
N VAL A 133 -2.65 6.82 -4.98
CA VAL A 133 -3.25 8.10 -4.60
C VAL A 133 -2.95 9.08 -5.74
N VAL A 134 -3.97 9.35 -6.55
CA VAL A 134 -3.87 10.12 -7.79
C VAL A 134 -3.89 11.61 -7.44
N ALA A 135 -2.83 12.33 -7.84
CA ALA A 135 -2.72 13.77 -7.57
C ALA A 135 -3.76 14.58 -8.36
N TRP A 136 -4.20 15.70 -7.78
CA TRP A 136 -5.13 16.64 -8.41
C TRP A 136 -4.40 17.57 -9.40
N VAL A 137 -3.95 17.01 -10.52
CA VAL A 137 -3.20 17.73 -11.57
C VAL A 137 -3.84 17.52 -12.94
N LYS A 138 -3.72 18.51 -13.83
CA LYS A 138 -4.28 18.47 -15.19
C LYS A 138 -3.82 17.25 -16.00
N GLN A 139 -2.59 16.79 -15.77
CA GLN A 139 -2.01 15.60 -16.40
C GLN A 139 -2.71 14.29 -16.02
N ASN A 140 -3.51 14.26 -14.96
CA ASN A 140 -4.32 13.08 -14.62
C ASN A 140 -5.74 13.14 -15.19
N ASN A 141 -6.17 14.29 -15.74
CA ASN A 141 -7.49 14.42 -16.32
C ASN A 141 -7.52 13.75 -17.70
N PRO A 142 -8.29 12.68 -17.93
CA PRO A 142 -8.34 11.99 -19.23
C PRO A 142 -8.86 12.87 -20.36
N LYS A 143 -9.64 13.92 -20.05
CA LYS A 143 -10.23 14.83 -21.05
C LYS A 143 -9.26 15.90 -21.56
N ILE A 144 -8.09 16.05 -20.93
CA ILE A 144 -7.10 17.07 -21.32
C ILE A 144 -6.01 16.41 -22.15
N PHE A 145 -5.85 16.89 -23.38
CA PHE A 145 -4.72 16.56 -24.24
C PHE A 145 -3.51 17.41 -23.84
N ILE A 146 -2.40 16.73 -23.51
CA ILE A 146 -1.12 17.36 -23.18
C ILE A 146 -0.05 16.50 -23.85
N GLU A 147 0.75 17.10 -24.72
CA GLU A 147 1.88 16.38 -25.32
C GLU A 147 2.87 15.95 -24.24
N GLY A 148 3.31 14.69 -24.30
CA GLY A 148 4.22 14.15 -23.28
C GLY A 148 3.64 14.13 -21.85
N LYS A 149 2.31 14.00 -21.71
CA LYS A 149 1.55 13.99 -20.43
C LYS A 149 2.16 13.14 -19.31
N PHE A 150 2.80 12.03 -19.66
CA PHE A 150 3.44 11.09 -18.75
C PHE A 150 4.97 11.03 -18.94
N ASN A 151 5.58 12.15 -19.32
CA ASN A 151 7.03 12.27 -19.38
C ASN A 151 7.62 12.41 -17.96
N LYS A 152 8.37 11.39 -17.52
CA LYS A 152 9.03 11.35 -16.20
C LYS A 152 10.01 12.51 -15.93
N ALA A 153 10.46 13.25 -16.95
CA ALA A 153 11.33 14.41 -16.81
C ALA A 153 10.58 15.74 -16.62
N LYS A 154 9.25 15.78 -16.87
CA LYS A 154 8.43 16.99 -16.78
C LYS A 154 7.40 16.85 -15.64
N PHE A 155 7.77 17.32 -14.44
CA PHE A 155 6.90 17.23 -13.27
C PHE A 155 5.68 18.18 -13.38
N PRO A 156 4.52 17.81 -12.82
CA PRO A 156 3.32 18.62 -12.91
C PRO A 156 3.41 19.86 -12.01
N LYS A 157 3.22 21.06 -12.58
CA LYS A 157 3.28 22.34 -11.84
C LYS A 157 2.34 22.41 -10.64
N GLY A 158 1.14 21.81 -10.74
CA GLY A 158 0.14 21.81 -9.67
C GLY A 158 0.48 20.92 -8.48
N ASP A 159 1.43 19.99 -8.63
CA ASP A 159 1.94 19.17 -7.53
C ASP A 159 3.39 18.72 -7.80
N PRO A 160 4.40 19.55 -7.47
CA PRO A 160 5.80 19.25 -7.76
C PRO A 160 6.35 17.98 -7.08
N ASP A 161 5.71 17.52 -6.00
CA ASP A 161 6.10 16.33 -5.25
C ASP A 161 5.56 15.03 -5.88
N ALA A 162 4.54 15.13 -6.74
CA ALA A 162 3.97 13.98 -7.42
C ALA A 162 5.01 13.30 -8.32
N ARG A 163 4.99 11.96 -8.36
CA ARG A 163 5.85 11.16 -9.25
C ARG A 163 5.01 10.26 -10.12
N LEU A 164 5.55 9.90 -11.28
CA LEU A 164 4.88 9.01 -12.21
C LEU A 164 4.83 7.59 -11.64
N GLY A 165 3.63 7.03 -11.57
CA GLY A 165 3.37 5.64 -11.23
C GLY A 165 2.47 4.98 -12.27
N PHE A 166 2.20 3.70 -12.06
CA PHE A 166 1.24 2.94 -12.85
C PHE A 166 0.31 2.17 -11.93
N MET A 167 -0.91 1.90 -12.40
CA MET A 167 -1.86 0.99 -11.78
C MET A 167 -2.46 0.07 -12.84
N ALA A 168 -2.87 -1.14 -12.45
CA ALA A 168 -3.58 -2.05 -13.33
C ALA A 168 -5.08 -1.94 -13.04
N LEU A 169 -5.88 -1.54 -14.02
CA LEU A 169 -7.34 -1.61 -13.94
C LEU A 169 -7.84 -2.84 -14.70
N LYS A 170 -8.84 -3.51 -14.13
CA LYS A 170 -9.60 -4.55 -14.84
C LYS A 170 -10.58 -3.82 -15.76
N LYS A 171 -10.43 -3.95 -17.08
CA LYS A 171 -11.44 -3.45 -18.01
C LYS A 171 -12.60 -4.45 -18.00
N LEU A 172 -13.82 -3.98 -17.76
CA LEU A 172 -15.02 -4.68 -18.23
C LEU A 172 -14.99 -4.54 -19.75
N VAL A 173 -14.52 -5.57 -20.44
CA VAL A 173 -14.67 -5.61 -21.89
C VAL A 173 -16.17 -5.76 -22.15
N LYS A 174 -16.75 -4.86 -22.94
CA LYS A 174 -18.11 -5.06 -23.48
C LYS A 174 -17.99 -6.21 -24.47
N HIS A 175 -18.29 -7.42 -24.03
CA HIS A 175 -18.33 -8.60 -24.88
C HIS A 175 -19.68 -8.65 -25.61
N SER A 176 -19.68 -9.03 -26.89
CA SER A 176 -20.91 -9.41 -27.60
C SER A 176 -21.54 -10.64 -26.91
N LYS A 177 -22.83 -10.94 -27.14
CA LYS A 177 -23.52 -12.08 -26.51
C LYS A 177 -22.79 -13.40 -26.77
N GLU A 178 -22.20 -13.57 -27.96
CA GLU A 178 -21.46 -14.76 -28.37
C GLU A 178 -20.14 -14.91 -27.59
N GLN A 179 -19.40 -13.81 -27.41
CA GLN A 179 -18.18 -13.78 -26.60
C GLN A 179 -18.44 -14.03 -25.10
N GLN A 180 -19.61 -13.64 -24.60
CA GLN A 180 -20.00 -13.90 -23.21
C GLN A 180 -20.19 -15.41 -22.93
N LEU A 181 -20.64 -16.17 -23.94
CA LEU A 181 -20.86 -17.62 -23.83
C LEU A 181 -19.53 -18.40 -23.81
N GLU A 182 -18.54 -17.99 -24.63
CA GLU A 182 -17.18 -18.55 -24.59
C GLU A 182 -16.44 -18.23 -23.28
N LEU A 183 -16.64 -17.03 -22.72
CA LEU A 183 -16.04 -16.61 -21.45
C LEU A 183 -16.66 -17.27 -20.21
N PHE A 184 -17.88 -17.78 -20.32
CA PHE A 184 -18.47 -18.59 -19.25
C PHE A 184 -17.68 -19.89 -19.02
N ASN A 185 -17.09 -20.43 -20.10
CA ASN A 185 -16.29 -21.66 -20.08
C ASN A 185 -14.79 -21.41 -19.84
N ASN A 186 -14.31 -20.16 -19.95
CA ASN A 186 -12.89 -19.81 -19.86
C ASN A 186 -12.56 -18.96 -18.61
N LYS A 187 -11.69 -19.44 -17.71
CA LYS A 187 -11.42 -18.82 -16.39
C LYS A 187 -10.65 -17.49 -16.41
N ASN A 188 -10.21 -16.99 -17.57
CA ASN A 188 -9.44 -15.74 -17.69
C ASN A 188 -10.34 -14.55 -18.03
N LYS A 189 -11.00 -14.01 -17.00
CA LYS A 189 -12.18 -13.14 -17.15
C LYS A 189 -11.91 -11.63 -17.38
N TYR A 190 -10.65 -11.15 -17.47
CA TYR A 190 -10.37 -9.70 -17.61
C TYR A 190 -9.02 -9.38 -18.28
N ASP A 191 -9.03 -8.47 -19.25
CA ASP A 191 -7.83 -7.78 -19.71
C ASP A 191 -7.40 -6.70 -18.72
N LYS A 192 -6.12 -6.76 -18.31
CA LYS A 192 -5.51 -5.77 -17.40
C LYS A 192 -4.98 -4.59 -18.22
N GLN A 193 -5.61 -3.43 -18.11
CA GLN A 193 -5.09 -2.20 -18.69
C GLN A 193 -4.14 -1.52 -17.69
N ILE A 194 -2.93 -1.21 -18.14
CA ILE A 194 -1.98 -0.41 -17.36
C ILE A 194 -2.31 1.07 -17.60
N ILE A 195 -2.55 1.80 -16.52
CA ILE A 195 -2.80 3.25 -16.55
C ILE A 195 -1.69 3.95 -15.78
N TRP A 196 -1.09 4.92 -16.45
CA TRP A 196 -0.11 5.83 -15.87
C TRP A 196 -0.82 6.96 -15.12
N PHE A 197 -0.25 7.38 -14.00
CA PHE A 197 -0.77 8.50 -13.22
C PHE A 197 0.37 9.24 -12.53
N TRP A 198 0.19 10.54 -12.32
CA TRP A 198 1.02 11.32 -11.41
C TRP A 198 0.45 11.26 -9.99
N GLY A 199 1.28 10.97 -9.01
CA GLY A 199 0.87 11.09 -7.61
C GLY A 199 1.74 10.27 -6.66
N TYR A 200 1.06 9.57 -5.78
CA TYR A 200 1.63 8.89 -4.62
C TYR A 200 1.12 7.45 -4.52
N ARG A 201 1.73 6.69 -3.63
CA ARG A 201 1.24 5.39 -3.17
C ARG A 201 1.16 5.41 -1.65
N ASN A 202 0.04 4.93 -1.13
CA ASN A 202 -0.09 4.65 0.30
C ASN A 202 0.13 3.15 0.51
N HIS A 203 1.20 2.80 1.22
CA HIS A 203 1.59 1.43 1.51
C HIS A 203 1.09 1.08 2.91
N VAL A 204 0.38 -0.03 3.04
CA VAL A 204 -0.33 -0.39 4.27
C VAL A 204 0.01 -1.83 4.64
N ILE A 205 0.19 -2.07 5.94
CA ILE A 205 0.18 -3.42 6.50
C ILE A 205 -1.13 -3.58 7.26
N PHE A 206 -1.89 -4.60 6.91
CA PHE A 206 -3.14 -4.97 7.57
C PHE A 206 -2.92 -6.19 8.47
N ASP A 207 -3.63 -6.24 9.60
CA ASP A 207 -3.90 -7.51 10.27
C ASP A 207 -4.95 -8.26 9.43
N SER A 208 -4.54 -9.31 8.71
CA SER A 208 -5.38 -9.95 7.68
C SER A 208 -6.64 -10.62 8.25
N LEU A 209 -6.69 -10.86 9.57
CA LEU A 209 -7.84 -11.44 10.24
C LEU A 209 -8.91 -10.39 10.53
N THR A 210 -8.55 -9.23 11.04
CA THR A 210 -9.51 -8.13 11.29
C THR A 210 -9.69 -7.20 10.11
N GLU A 211 -8.77 -7.24 9.16
CA GLU A 211 -8.63 -6.32 8.04
C GLU A 211 -8.28 -4.89 8.49
N LEU A 212 -7.86 -4.69 9.75
CA LEU A 212 -7.53 -3.37 10.27
C LEU A 212 -6.09 -2.96 9.91
N PRO A 213 -5.84 -1.70 9.54
CA PRO A 213 -4.50 -1.24 9.20
C PRO A 213 -3.66 -1.05 10.47
N VAL A 214 -2.51 -1.72 10.54
CA VAL A 214 -1.56 -1.61 11.66
C VAL A 214 -0.37 -0.71 11.33
N PHE A 215 -0.06 -0.54 10.05
CA PHE A 215 0.98 0.36 9.55
C PHE A 215 0.50 1.05 8.28
N GLU A 216 0.87 2.31 8.08
CA GLU A 216 0.69 2.99 6.81
C GLU A 216 1.85 3.98 6.58
N ILE A 217 2.23 4.16 5.32
CA ILE A 217 3.14 5.23 4.89
C ILE A 217 2.82 5.66 3.46
N THR A 218 2.77 6.97 3.24
CA THR A 218 2.65 7.55 1.89
C THR A 218 4.02 7.86 1.30
N LYS A 219 4.24 7.44 0.06
CA LYS A 219 5.46 7.71 -0.71
C LYS A 219 5.09 8.20 -2.13
N PRO A 220 6.00 8.91 -2.82
CA PRO A 220 5.82 9.21 -4.24
C PRO A 220 5.61 7.92 -5.06
N ALA A 221 4.78 7.96 -6.10
CA ALA A 221 4.30 6.74 -6.78
C ALA A 221 5.38 5.94 -7.52
N ASN A 222 6.55 6.53 -7.76
CA ASN A 222 7.70 5.85 -8.37
C ASN A 222 8.50 5.01 -7.37
N ILE A 223 8.21 5.09 -6.07
CA ILE A 223 8.86 4.25 -5.06
C ILE A 223 8.25 2.85 -5.14
N PRO A 224 9.05 1.81 -5.46
CA PRO A 224 8.53 0.45 -5.58
C PRO A 224 8.22 -0.15 -4.20
N ASP A 225 7.16 -0.95 -4.13
CA ASP A 225 6.68 -1.58 -2.90
C ASP A 225 7.76 -2.39 -2.19
N CYS A 226 8.62 -3.06 -2.95
CA CYS A 226 9.71 -3.88 -2.43
C CYS A 226 10.74 -3.08 -1.61
N LYS A 227 10.90 -1.78 -1.87
CA LYS A 227 11.77 -0.89 -1.07
C LYS A 227 11.13 -0.46 0.25
N VAL A 228 9.80 -0.49 0.34
CA VAL A 228 9.05 -0.05 1.53
C VAL A 228 8.83 -1.19 2.52
N THR A 229 8.75 -2.43 2.04
CA THR A 229 8.36 -3.60 2.85
C THR A 229 9.17 -3.79 4.12
N VAL A 230 10.50 -3.94 4.02
CA VAL A 230 11.33 -4.21 5.19
C VAL A 230 11.36 -3.02 6.17
N PRO A 231 11.54 -1.76 5.72
CA PRO A 231 11.39 -0.60 6.61
C PRO A 231 10.06 -0.57 7.36
N ALA A 232 8.94 -0.83 6.68
CA ALA A 232 7.61 -0.87 7.28
C ALA A 232 7.50 -1.92 8.39
N PHE A 233 7.96 -3.16 8.15
CA PHE A 233 7.93 -4.20 9.17
C PHE A 233 8.92 -3.95 10.32
N ARG A 234 10.04 -3.27 10.09
CA ARG A 234 10.96 -2.86 11.17
C ARG A 234 10.28 -1.87 12.11
N GLU A 235 9.63 -0.86 11.55
CA GLU A 235 8.89 0.13 12.34
C GLU A 235 7.72 -0.51 13.07
N LEU A 236 6.96 -1.37 12.40
CA LEU A 236 5.86 -2.12 13.03
C LEU A 236 6.35 -2.96 14.21
N ASN A 237 7.47 -3.69 14.07
CA ASN A 237 8.01 -4.53 15.13
C ASN A 237 8.57 -3.71 16.29
N ARG A 238 9.18 -2.55 16.03
CA ARG A 238 9.65 -1.63 17.08
C ARG A 238 8.49 -1.13 17.95
N ASN A 239 7.35 -0.80 17.32
CA ASN A 239 6.21 -0.19 18.00
C ASN A 239 5.29 -1.19 18.72
N PHE A 240 5.09 -2.38 18.15
CA PHE A 240 4.08 -3.34 18.62
C PHE A 240 4.64 -4.72 18.99
N LYS A 241 5.89 -5.04 18.62
CA LYS A 241 6.55 -6.33 18.88
C LYS A 241 5.73 -7.55 18.45
N PHE A 242 5.01 -7.44 17.32
CA PHE A 242 4.21 -8.55 16.79
C PHE A 242 5.07 -9.79 16.53
N LYS A 243 4.50 -10.97 16.80
CA LYS A 243 5.08 -12.27 16.48
C LYS A 243 4.23 -12.96 15.40
N PRO A 244 4.29 -12.51 14.14
CA PRO A 244 3.43 -13.03 13.09
C PRO A 244 3.74 -14.50 12.80
N LYS A 245 2.69 -15.31 12.59
CA LYS A 245 2.84 -16.67 12.06
C LYS A 245 3.07 -16.66 10.55
N GLY A 246 2.52 -15.66 9.86
CA GLY A 246 2.68 -15.51 8.42
C GLY A 246 2.65 -14.07 7.96
N VAL A 247 3.45 -13.77 6.93
CA VAL A 247 3.43 -12.50 6.20
C VAL A 247 2.98 -12.77 4.77
N LEU A 248 2.00 -12.00 4.31
CA LEU A 248 1.38 -12.13 2.99
C LEU A 248 1.74 -10.91 2.14
N GLY A 249 1.98 -11.14 0.85
CA GLY A 249 2.27 -10.08 -0.10
C GLY A 249 2.14 -10.57 -1.54
N ASP A 250 2.01 -9.64 -2.47
CA ASP A 250 1.96 -9.96 -3.89
C ASP A 250 3.32 -10.44 -4.45
N ALA A 251 3.33 -10.88 -5.71
CA ALA A 251 4.56 -11.31 -6.37
C ALA A 251 5.60 -10.18 -6.53
N ALA A 252 5.24 -8.90 -6.44
CA ALA A 252 6.21 -7.82 -6.50
C ALA A 252 7.11 -7.78 -5.24
N HIS A 253 6.67 -8.38 -4.14
CA HIS A 253 7.46 -8.57 -2.93
C HIS A 253 8.41 -9.79 -2.96
N ASP A 254 8.43 -10.58 -4.04
CA ASP A 254 9.28 -11.75 -4.16
C ASP A 254 10.76 -11.40 -4.37
N SER A 255 11.44 -11.03 -3.28
CA SER A 255 12.86 -10.73 -3.27
C SER A 255 13.58 -11.45 -2.14
N SER A 256 14.87 -11.76 -2.36
CA SER A 256 15.71 -12.40 -1.34
C SER A 256 15.78 -11.60 -0.06
N TYR A 257 15.84 -10.26 -0.16
CA TYR A 257 15.98 -9.38 1.00
C TYR A 257 14.73 -9.41 1.89
N ILE A 258 13.55 -9.31 1.28
CA ILE A 258 12.26 -9.35 1.99
C ILE A 258 12.05 -10.72 2.65
N ARG A 259 12.18 -11.81 1.89
CA ARG A 259 11.91 -13.16 2.41
C ARG A 259 12.87 -13.55 3.53
N LYS A 260 14.17 -13.23 3.40
CA LYS A 260 15.14 -13.44 4.50
C LYS A 260 14.76 -12.67 5.76
N TYR A 261 14.32 -11.40 5.62
CA TYR A 261 13.87 -10.63 6.77
C TYR A 261 12.63 -11.24 7.44
N ILE A 262 11.64 -11.68 6.66
CA ILE A 262 10.43 -12.35 7.18
C ILE A 262 10.81 -13.63 7.95
N ARG A 263 11.64 -14.50 7.36
CA ARG A 263 11.97 -15.79 7.96
C ARG A 263 12.91 -15.68 9.15
N HIS A 264 13.96 -14.87 9.04
CA HIS A 264 15.02 -14.85 10.05
C HIS A 264 14.78 -13.78 11.13
N SER A 265 14.28 -12.60 10.75
CA SER A 265 14.08 -11.49 11.68
C SER A 265 12.69 -11.52 12.31
N LEU A 266 11.63 -11.75 11.53
CA LEU A 266 10.27 -11.87 12.07
C LEU A 266 9.93 -13.31 12.54
N LYS A 267 10.76 -14.30 12.20
CA LYS A 267 10.53 -15.72 12.50
C LYS A 267 9.17 -16.23 12.01
N ALA A 268 8.74 -15.73 10.83
CA ALA A 268 7.43 -15.99 10.25
C ALA A 268 7.52 -16.72 8.90
N LYS A 269 6.43 -17.37 8.50
CA LYS A 269 6.29 -17.96 7.16
C LYS A 269 5.98 -16.88 6.12
N ASP A 270 6.57 -16.97 4.94
CA ASP A 270 6.39 -16.00 3.85
C ASP A 270 5.43 -16.52 2.77
N PHE A 271 4.19 -16.05 2.81
CA PHE A 271 3.13 -16.36 1.85
C PHE A 271 3.14 -15.33 0.70
N ILE A 272 4.19 -15.40 -0.11
CA ILE A 272 4.41 -14.53 -1.26
C ILE A 272 4.52 -15.40 -2.52
N PRO A 273 3.72 -15.17 -3.59
CA PRO A 273 3.85 -15.91 -4.83
C PRO A 273 5.20 -15.68 -5.50
N ILE A 274 5.63 -16.62 -6.35
CA ILE A 274 6.88 -16.46 -7.12
C ILE A 274 6.63 -15.47 -8.26
N ASN A 275 7.55 -14.51 -8.43
CA ASN A 275 7.48 -13.56 -9.54
C ASN A 275 8.07 -14.17 -10.82
N PRO A 276 7.25 -14.43 -11.86
CA PRO A 276 7.71 -15.10 -13.08
C PRO A 276 8.70 -14.27 -13.89
N ARG A 277 8.68 -12.93 -13.77
CA ARG A 277 9.58 -12.03 -14.52
C ARG A 277 11.07 -12.27 -14.26
N SER A 278 11.38 -12.95 -13.16
CA SER A 278 12.75 -13.25 -12.74
C SER A 278 13.07 -14.75 -12.80
N THR A 279 12.17 -15.55 -13.37
CA THR A 279 12.45 -16.93 -13.74
C THR A 279 13.15 -16.89 -15.10
N LYS A 280 14.43 -17.28 -15.13
CA LYS A 280 15.16 -17.39 -16.40
C LYS A 280 14.53 -18.52 -17.22
N GLN A 281 14.63 -18.41 -18.55
CA GLN A 281 14.39 -19.51 -19.49
C GLN A 281 15.09 -20.79 -19.00
N ASP A 282 14.49 -21.94 -19.30
CA ASP A 282 15.02 -23.25 -18.94
C ASP A 282 16.50 -23.34 -19.34
N ILE A 283 17.35 -23.47 -18.32
CA ILE A 283 18.78 -23.65 -18.53
C ILE A 283 18.94 -25.05 -19.09
N LYS A 284 19.36 -25.16 -20.35
CA LYS A 284 19.68 -26.44 -20.95
C LYS A 284 20.97 -26.97 -20.32
N PHE A 285 20.84 -28.10 -19.63
CA PHE A 285 21.96 -28.91 -19.18
C PHE A 285 22.08 -30.13 -20.09
N THR A 286 23.31 -30.57 -20.31
CA THR A 286 23.60 -31.82 -21.01
C THR A 286 23.48 -33.01 -20.07
N LYS A 287 23.65 -34.22 -20.62
CA LYS A 287 23.71 -35.49 -19.86
C LYS A 287 24.78 -35.49 -18.76
N HIS A 288 25.86 -34.71 -18.92
CA HIS A 288 26.92 -34.55 -17.91
C HIS A 288 26.62 -33.43 -16.90
N ASN A 289 25.36 -32.99 -16.79
CA ASN A 289 24.91 -31.90 -15.90
C ASN A 289 25.69 -30.59 -16.10
N THR A 290 26.23 -30.38 -17.31
CA THR A 290 27.00 -29.20 -17.68
C THR A 290 26.12 -28.29 -18.53
N ARG A 291 26.28 -26.98 -18.37
CA ARG A 291 25.48 -26.02 -19.11
C ARG A 291 25.82 -26.08 -20.61
N ALA A 292 24.80 -26.14 -21.45
CA ALA A 292 24.95 -26.08 -22.90
C ALA A 292 24.89 -24.63 -23.42
N CYS A 293 25.65 -24.34 -24.48
CA CYS A 293 25.51 -23.11 -25.26
C CYS A 293 24.38 -23.23 -26.29
N ILE A 294 24.09 -22.17 -27.05
CA ILE A 294 23.03 -22.16 -28.09
C ILE A 294 23.31 -23.22 -29.17
N ALA A 295 24.58 -23.47 -29.49
CA ALA A 295 24.99 -24.52 -30.44
C ALA A 295 24.87 -25.95 -29.87
N GLY A 296 24.40 -26.11 -28.62
CA GLY A 296 24.29 -27.41 -27.95
C GLY A 296 25.58 -27.93 -27.30
N PHE A 297 26.70 -27.22 -27.42
CA PHE A 297 27.98 -27.66 -26.84
C PHE A 297 28.04 -27.47 -25.32
N GLU A 298 28.67 -28.44 -24.66
CA GLU A 298 29.04 -28.34 -23.24
C GLU A 298 30.01 -27.19 -23.02
N MET A 299 29.62 -26.24 -22.18
CA MET A 299 30.46 -25.09 -21.86
C MET A 299 31.49 -25.45 -20.80
N TYR A 300 32.69 -24.87 -20.92
CA TYR A 300 33.78 -25.10 -19.97
C TYR A 300 33.54 -24.35 -18.65
N PRO A 301 33.59 -25.00 -17.47
CA PRO A 301 33.40 -24.34 -16.18
C PRO A 301 34.65 -23.54 -15.78
N TRP A 302 34.64 -22.22 -15.99
CA TRP A 302 35.80 -21.36 -15.78
C TRP A 302 36.12 -21.06 -14.30
N GLY A 303 35.10 -20.86 -13.47
CA GLY A 303 35.30 -20.56 -12.05
C GLY A 303 34.05 -20.03 -11.35
N LYS A 304 34.08 -20.04 -10.01
CA LYS A 304 33.02 -19.49 -9.14
C LYS A 304 33.40 -18.09 -8.68
N PHE A 305 32.42 -17.19 -8.62
CA PHE A 305 32.61 -15.85 -8.08
C PHE A 305 31.36 -15.38 -7.34
N LYS A 306 31.55 -14.41 -6.44
CA LYS A 306 30.47 -13.78 -5.68
C LYS A 306 30.03 -12.51 -6.41
N ASP A 307 28.76 -12.43 -6.79
CA ASP A 307 28.16 -11.21 -7.35
C ASP A 307 26.86 -10.88 -6.62
N ARG A 308 26.77 -9.65 -6.09
CA ARG A 308 25.58 -9.12 -5.38
C ARG A 308 25.03 -10.10 -4.34
N GLY A 309 25.92 -10.74 -3.58
CA GLY A 309 25.58 -11.71 -2.52
C GLY A 309 25.12 -13.09 -3.01
N ARG A 310 25.40 -13.45 -4.26
CA ARG A 310 25.10 -14.77 -4.86
C ARG A 310 26.38 -15.41 -5.36
N ILE A 311 26.49 -16.73 -5.29
CA ILE A 311 27.62 -17.47 -5.84
C ILE A 311 27.22 -17.95 -7.23
N ARG A 312 28.00 -17.58 -8.24
CA ARG A 312 27.76 -17.97 -9.62
C ARG A 312 28.95 -18.71 -10.19
N GLN A 313 28.66 -19.80 -10.88
CA GLN A 313 29.60 -20.46 -11.77
C GLN A 313 29.57 -19.76 -13.13
N LYS A 314 30.74 -19.32 -13.60
CA LYS A 314 30.96 -18.88 -14.98
C LYS A 314 31.22 -20.10 -15.86
N PHE A 315 30.52 -20.16 -16.97
CA PHE A 315 30.73 -21.10 -18.06
C PHE A 315 31.19 -20.31 -19.28
N VAL A 316 32.19 -20.82 -20.01
CA VAL A 316 32.78 -20.16 -21.19
C VAL A 316 32.75 -21.09 -22.40
N CYS A 317 32.90 -20.53 -23.58
CA CYS A 317 32.84 -21.27 -24.84
C CYS A 317 33.97 -22.32 -24.90
N PRO A 318 33.66 -23.59 -25.22
CA PRO A 318 34.68 -24.62 -25.29
C PRO A 318 35.68 -24.38 -26.45
N ILE A 319 35.22 -23.79 -27.56
CA ILE A 319 36.06 -23.49 -28.73
C ILE A 319 37.15 -22.47 -28.40
N THR A 320 36.88 -21.49 -27.53
CA THR A 320 37.89 -20.47 -27.18
C THR A 320 38.81 -20.89 -26.03
N HIS A 321 38.44 -21.91 -25.27
CA HIS A 321 39.16 -22.33 -24.05
C HIS A 321 39.72 -23.76 -24.10
N SER A 322 39.52 -24.49 -25.20
CA SER A 322 40.13 -25.81 -25.43
C SER A 322 40.62 -25.93 -26.87
N LYS A 323 41.95 -26.03 -27.06
CA LYS A 323 42.58 -26.18 -28.38
C LYS A 323 42.12 -27.44 -29.11
N THR A 324 41.96 -28.55 -28.39
CA THR A 324 41.50 -29.83 -28.94
C THR A 324 40.05 -29.76 -29.40
N PHE A 325 39.19 -29.05 -28.67
CA PHE A 325 37.81 -28.82 -29.08
C PHE A 325 37.73 -27.84 -30.24
N ALA A 326 38.55 -26.79 -30.24
CA ALA A 326 38.58 -25.78 -31.29
C ALA A 326 38.95 -26.36 -32.67
N ALA A 327 39.94 -27.24 -32.71
CA ALA A 327 40.39 -27.88 -33.94
C ALA A 327 39.27 -28.67 -34.65
N LYS A 328 38.36 -29.29 -33.90
CA LYS A 328 37.21 -30.04 -34.45
C LYS A 328 36.18 -29.16 -35.17
N TYR A 329 36.19 -27.86 -34.89
CA TYR A 329 35.25 -26.88 -35.44
C TYR A 329 35.98 -25.75 -36.17
N ASN A 330 37.19 -26.02 -36.67
CA ASN A 330 38.02 -25.10 -37.44
C ASN A 330 38.18 -23.73 -36.76
N TYR A 331 38.27 -23.71 -35.43
CA TYR A 331 38.39 -22.48 -34.63
C TYR A 331 37.26 -21.47 -34.84
N GLN A 332 36.09 -21.90 -35.32
CA GLN A 332 34.94 -21.03 -35.60
C GLN A 332 33.69 -21.47 -34.85
N CYS A 333 32.82 -20.51 -34.53
CA CYS A 333 31.54 -20.80 -33.90
C CYS A 333 30.49 -21.17 -34.96
N PRO A 334 29.87 -22.37 -34.91
CA PRO A 334 28.85 -22.77 -35.88
C PRO A 334 27.62 -21.88 -35.92
N MET A 335 27.38 -21.11 -34.86
CA MET A 335 26.25 -20.17 -34.75
C MET A 335 26.65 -18.72 -35.05
N ASN A 336 27.87 -18.47 -35.55
CA ASN A 336 28.41 -17.13 -35.83
C ASN A 336 28.15 -16.13 -34.70
N HIS A 337 28.44 -16.55 -33.46
CA HIS A 337 28.07 -15.76 -32.28
C HIS A 337 28.78 -14.38 -32.30
N PRO A 338 28.07 -13.25 -32.14
CA PRO A 338 28.64 -11.90 -32.33
C PRO A 338 29.84 -11.55 -31.44
N LYS A 339 29.95 -12.22 -30.28
CA LYS A 339 31.07 -12.03 -29.34
C LYS A 339 32.20 -13.06 -29.49
N PHE A 340 32.18 -13.89 -30.55
CA PHE A 340 33.15 -14.96 -30.70
C PHE A 340 34.59 -14.43 -30.81
N SER A 341 34.81 -13.36 -31.58
CA SER A 341 36.09 -12.65 -31.68
C SER A 341 36.57 -12.01 -30.36
N LYS A 342 35.70 -11.86 -29.36
CA LYS A 342 36.00 -11.28 -28.04
C LYS A 342 36.10 -12.34 -26.94
N GLY A 343 36.43 -13.58 -27.29
CA GLY A 343 36.61 -14.68 -26.34
C GLY A 343 35.42 -15.64 -26.21
N GLY A 344 34.46 -15.59 -27.13
CA GLY A 344 33.38 -16.58 -27.18
C GLY A 344 32.12 -16.23 -26.39
N CYS A 345 31.14 -17.12 -26.44
CA CYS A 345 29.95 -17.04 -25.59
C CYS A 345 30.28 -17.41 -24.13
N TYR A 346 29.61 -16.78 -23.17
CA TYR A 346 29.73 -17.11 -21.75
C TYR A 346 28.36 -17.09 -21.10
N ALA A 347 28.23 -17.81 -19.99
CA ALA A 347 26.98 -17.91 -19.26
C ALA A 347 27.21 -18.08 -17.76
N TYR A 348 26.20 -17.70 -16.97
CA TYR A 348 26.27 -17.76 -15.51
C TYR A 348 25.13 -18.58 -14.92
N THR A 349 25.48 -19.56 -14.08
CA THR A 349 24.53 -20.37 -13.32
C THR A 349 24.74 -20.09 -11.83
N ARG A 350 23.64 -19.89 -11.11
CA ARG A 350 23.70 -19.73 -9.66
C ARG A 350 23.91 -21.12 -9.03
N VAL A 351 24.88 -21.24 -8.14
CA VAL A 351 25.23 -22.52 -7.50
C VAL A 351 24.89 -22.56 -6.02
N ASP A 352 24.66 -21.41 -5.37
CA ASP A 352 24.16 -21.36 -4.00
C ASP A 352 22.64 -21.59 -3.93
N LYS A 353 22.17 -22.16 -2.81
CA LYS A 353 20.74 -22.41 -2.56
C LYS A 353 19.93 -21.15 -2.81
N SER A 354 18.86 -21.29 -3.61
CA SER A 354 17.97 -20.17 -3.86
C SER A 354 17.19 -19.84 -2.60
N TYR A 355 16.96 -18.56 -2.32
CA TYR A 355 16.04 -18.16 -1.25
C TYR A 355 14.60 -18.68 -1.52
N ARG A 356 14.30 -19.03 -2.78
CA ARG A 356 13.04 -19.66 -3.18
C ARG A 356 12.97 -21.15 -2.83
N SER A 357 14.09 -21.82 -2.60
CA SER A 357 14.12 -23.26 -2.31
C SER A 357 13.47 -23.59 -0.97
N ASP A 358 13.51 -22.67 0.00
CA ASP A 358 12.83 -22.83 1.29
C ASP A 358 11.44 -22.16 1.33
N CYS A 359 10.91 -21.75 0.17
CA CYS A 359 9.54 -21.23 0.11
C CYS A 359 8.55 -22.38 0.27
N ILE A 360 7.43 -22.09 0.93
CA ILE A 360 6.24 -22.92 0.84
C ILE A 360 5.79 -22.94 -0.62
N ASP A 361 5.51 -24.13 -1.16
CA ASP A 361 5.03 -24.28 -2.52
C ASP A 361 3.73 -23.48 -2.73
N PRO A 362 3.70 -22.48 -3.64
CA PRO A 362 2.50 -21.71 -3.95
C PRO A 362 1.33 -22.55 -4.47
N LYS A 363 1.59 -23.75 -5.02
CA LYS A 363 0.54 -24.65 -5.51
C LYS A 363 -0.12 -25.44 -4.39
N SER A 364 0.53 -25.58 -3.23
CA SER A 364 0.04 -26.35 -2.09
C SER A 364 -1.29 -25.81 -1.55
N LYS A 365 -2.16 -26.72 -1.05
CA LYS A 365 -3.43 -26.35 -0.40
C LYS A 365 -3.18 -25.45 0.82
N TYR A 366 -2.10 -25.70 1.56
CA TYR A 366 -1.70 -24.91 2.73
C TYR A 366 -1.41 -23.46 2.36
N PHE A 367 -0.60 -23.23 1.32
CA PHE A 367 -0.30 -21.88 0.84
C PHE A 367 -1.58 -21.17 0.43
N LYS A 368 -2.39 -21.77 -0.44
CA LYS A 368 -3.63 -21.17 -0.96
C LYS A 368 -4.59 -20.78 0.16
N ARG A 369 -4.80 -21.66 1.15
CA ARG A 369 -5.70 -21.39 2.29
C ARG A 369 -5.28 -20.14 3.07
N ILE A 370 -4.00 -20.00 3.39
CA ILE A 370 -3.52 -18.83 4.13
C ILE A 370 -3.48 -17.60 3.23
N TYR A 371 -3.00 -17.76 1.99
CA TYR A 371 -2.90 -16.68 1.03
C TYR A 371 -4.25 -16.03 0.70
N ASN A 372 -5.36 -16.78 0.77
CA ASN A 372 -6.72 -16.24 0.62
C ASN A 372 -7.05 -15.14 1.64
N LEU A 373 -6.38 -15.09 2.79
CA LEU A 373 -6.51 -14.00 3.77
C LEU A 373 -6.01 -12.65 3.22
N GLN A 374 -5.16 -12.66 2.17
CA GLN A 374 -4.69 -11.42 1.53
C GLN A 374 -5.83 -10.62 0.90
N SER A 375 -6.93 -11.27 0.49
CA SER A 375 -8.14 -10.58 0.04
C SER A 375 -8.71 -9.61 1.09
N GLY A 376 -8.36 -9.80 2.37
CA GLY A 376 -8.66 -8.87 3.44
C GLY A 376 -7.99 -7.50 3.28
N SER A 377 -6.79 -7.42 2.69
CA SER A 377 -6.16 -6.14 2.34
C SER A 377 -6.96 -5.38 1.29
N GLU A 378 -7.47 -6.07 0.26
CA GLU A 378 -8.31 -5.46 -0.77
C GLU A 378 -9.57 -4.87 -0.15
N ARG A 379 -10.25 -5.63 0.74
CA ARG A 379 -11.41 -5.13 1.50
C ARG A 379 -11.05 -3.98 2.45
N GLY A 380 -9.86 -4.01 3.06
CA GLY A 380 -9.28 -2.90 3.81
C GLY A 380 -9.19 -1.62 2.97
N PHE A 381 -8.60 -1.71 1.79
CA PHE A 381 -8.53 -0.58 0.86
C PHE A 381 -9.89 -0.15 0.33
N SER A 382 -10.82 -1.08 0.05
CA SER A 382 -12.20 -0.72 -0.35
C SER A 382 -12.90 0.13 0.71
N ARG A 383 -12.62 -0.09 2.00
CA ARG A 383 -13.14 0.78 3.08
C ARG A 383 -12.46 2.14 3.08
N LEU A 384 -11.13 2.20 2.96
CA LEU A 384 -10.39 3.47 2.84
C LEU A 384 -10.81 4.29 1.61
N LEU A 385 -11.25 3.64 0.53
CA LEU A 385 -11.77 4.30 -0.67
C LEU A 385 -12.99 5.16 -0.38
N THR A 386 -13.85 4.75 0.57
CA THR A 386 -15.03 5.52 0.97
C THR A 386 -14.67 6.89 1.56
N PHE A 387 -13.42 7.07 2.00
CA PHE A 387 -12.91 8.32 2.58
C PHE A 387 -12.27 9.26 1.54
N TYR A 388 -12.42 8.97 0.24
CA TYR A 388 -11.81 9.73 -0.86
C TYR A 388 -10.28 9.87 -0.75
N MET A 389 -9.62 8.95 -0.04
CA MET A 389 -8.16 8.96 0.15
C MET A 389 -7.39 8.87 -1.17
N GLN A 390 -7.92 8.16 -2.17
CA GLN A 390 -7.24 7.91 -3.45
C GLN A 390 -7.32 9.08 -4.45
N ARG A 391 -8.23 10.04 -4.24
CA ARG A 391 -8.41 11.21 -5.13
C ARG A 391 -8.51 12.51 -4.30
N PRO A 392 -7.46 12.85 -3.55
CA PRO A 392 -7.43 14.05 -2.73
C PRO A 392 -7.46 15.30 -3.63
N MET A 393 -8.24 16.31 -3.25
CA MET A 393 -8.21 17.65 -3.86
C MET A 393 -7.18 18.54 -3.14
N LEU A 394 -5.98 17.99 -2.94
CA LEU A 394 -4.84 18.61 -2.27
C LEU A 394 -3.58 18.33 -3.09
N ALA A 395 -2.52 19.08 -2.83
CA ALA A 395 -1.22 18.90 -3.46
C ALA A 395 -0.10 18.80 -2.41
N GLY A 396 1.04 18.23 -2.79
CA GLY A 396 2.21 18.12 -1.93
C GLY A 396 2.21 16.87 -1.04
N LEU A 397 3.37 16.23 -0.93
CA LEU A 397 3.52 14.93 -0.26
C LEU A 397 3.05 14.99 1.20
N LYS A 398 3.33 16.08 1.91
CA LYS A 398 2.98 16.23 3.32
C LYS A 398 1.46 16.26 3.53
N ALA A 399 0.73 17.07 2.77
CA ALA A 399 -0.72 17.17 2.89
C ALA A 399 -1.40 15.85 2.49
N ILE A 400 -0.93 15.21 1.41
CA ILE A 400 -1.45 13.89 1.01
C ILE A 400 -1.16 12.83 2.06
N SER A 401 0.04 12.82 2.65
CA SER A 401 0.38 11.90 3.73
C SER A 401 -0.54 12.10 4.93
N ASN A 402 -0.77 13.35 5.34
CA ASN A 402 -1.66 13.69 6.45
C ASN A 402 -3.12 13.26 6.17
N GLN A 403 -3.63 13.49 4.96
CA GLN A 403 -4.97 13.01 4.58
C GLN A 403 -5.06 11.48 4.62
N CYS A 404 -4.04 10.77 4.14
CA CYS A 404 -3.99 9.31 4.24
C CYS A 404 -3.99 8.86 5.70
N THR A 405 -3.14 9.43 6.56
CA THR A 405 -3.09 9.08 7.98
C THR A 405 -4.43 9.33 8.67
N LEU A 406 -5.14 10.42 8.36
CA LEU A 406 -6.48 10.71 8.89
C LEU A 406 -7.53 9.67 8.46
N ALA A 407 -7.45 9.16 7.22
CA ALA A 407 -8.32 8.08 6.77
C ALA A 407 -8.10 6.80 7.59
N HIS A 408 -6.85 6.48 7.91
CA HIS A 408 -6.50 5.32 8.75
C HIS A 408 -6.95 5.51 10.20
N ILE A 409 -6.74 6.71 10.76
CA ILE A 409 -7.25 7.07 12.09
C ILE A 409 -8.78 6.88 12.15
N ALA A 410 -9.52 7.33 11.13
CA ALA A 410 -10.97 7.18 11.11
C ALA A 410 -11.43 5.71 11.15
N ILE A 411 -10.77 4.80 10.40
CA ILE A 411 -11.07 3.36 10.45
C ILE A 411 -10.80 2.78 11.84
N LEU A 412 -9.66 3.14 12.44
CA LEU A 412 -9.27 2.60 13.74
C LEU A 412 -10.18 3.13 14.86
N ALA A 413 -10.60 4.40 14.81
CA ALA A 413 -11.51 4.99 15.76
C ALA A 413 -12.88 4.29 15.75
N VAL A 414 -13.41 3.99 14.56
CA VAL A 414 -14.64 3.19 14.37
C VAL A 414 -14.47 1.80 14.98
N ALA A 415 -13.34 1.13 14.75
CA ALA A 415 -13.07 -0.19 15.31
C ALA A 415 -12.99 -0.18 16.85
N ILE A 416 -12.41 0.87 17.44
CA ILE A 416 -12.34 1.05 18.90
C ILE A 416 -13.74 1.26 19.47
N ALA A 417 -14.53 2.16 18.88
CA ALA A 417 -15.89 2.42 19.32
C ALA A 417 -16.74 1.14 19.25
N ALA A 418 -16.67 0.38 18.15
CA ALA A 418 -17.36 -0.90 18.02
C ALA A 418 -16.93 -1.91 19.09
N ALA A 419 -15.63 -2.04 19.35
CA ALA A 419 -15.09 -2.97 20.33
C ALA A 419 -15.51 -2.61 21.77
N LYS A 420 -15.49 -1.32 22.13
CA LYS A 420 -15.91 -0.84 23.45
C LYS A 420 -17.42 -0.93 23.66
N SER A 421 -18.20 -0.71 22.61
CA SER A 421 -19.66 -0.89 22.63
C SER A 421 -20.11 -2.36 22.51
N LYS A 422 -19.19 -3.32 22.72
CA LYS A 422 -19.40 -4.78 22.66
C LYS A 422 -19.98 -5.29 21.32
N GLN A 423 -19.82 -4.54 20.23
CA GLN A 423 -20.27 -4.88 18.87
C GLN A 423 -19.07 -5.28 18.01
N LYS A 424 -18.38 -6.36 18.39
CA LYS A 424 -17.10 -6.78 17.77
C LYS A 424 -17.26 -7.16 16.29
N GLU A 425 -18.41 -7.66 15.89
CA GLU A 425 -18.79 -7.95 14.51
C GLU A 425 -18.78 -6.69 13.63
N LYS A 426 -18.90 -5.50 14.23
CA LYS A 426 -18.99 -4.21 13.53
C LYS A 426 -17.67 -3.48 13.40
N ILE A 427 -16.55 -4.05 13.84
CA ILE A 427 -15.21 -3.42 13.70
C ILE A 427 -14.85 -3.11 12.24
N ARG A 428 -15.53 -3.74 11.28
CA ARG A 428 -15.32 -3.52 9.84
C ARG A 428 -16.35 -2.60 9.17
N PHE A 429 -17.47 -2.31 9.84
CA PHE A 429 -18.63 -1.69 9.21
C PHE A 429 -18.76 -0.21 9.56
N ILE A 430 -18.21 0.65 8.69
CA ILE A 430 -18.35 2.11 8.85
C ILE A 430 -19.83 2.51 8.81
N ARG A 431 -20.57 2.16 7.74
CA ARG A 431 -21.99 2.56 7.60
C ARG A 431 -22.98 1.77 8.46
N GLY A 432 -22.70 0.49 8.71
CA GLY A 432 -23.56 -0.37 9.56
C GLY A 432 -23.52 0.06 11.03
N LEU A 433 -22.33 0.32 11.57
CA LEU A 433 -22.18 0.88 12.91
C LEU A 433 -22.83 2.26 13.02
N LEU A 434 -22.68 3.11 11.99
CA LEU A 434 -23.33 4.42 11.94
C LEU A 434 -24.87 4.31 11.94
N ARG A 435 -25.48 3.25 11.37
CA ARG A 435 -26.95 3.08 11.35
C ARG A 435 -27.49 2.61 12.70
N ASP A 436 -26.80 1.68 13.36
CA ASP A 436 -27.34 1.04 14.57
C ASP A 436 -27.08 1.86 15.84
N LEU A 437 -26.00 2.65 15.86
CA LEU A 437 -25.76 3.65 16.91
C LEU A 437 -26.69 4.87 16.80
N LEU A 438 -27.42 5.03 15.69
CA LEU A 438 -28.49 6.04 15.55
C LEU A 438 -29.86 5.52 16.02
N GLN A 439 -30.00 4.22 16.24
CA GLN A 439 -31.24 3.58 16.68
C GLN A 439 -31.28 3.33 18.20
N LYS A 440 -30.15 3.54 18.88
CA LYS A 440 -30.04 3.58 20.34
C LYS A 440 -29.92 5.02 20.79
#